data_AF-A0AAD8HWU5-F1
#
_entry.id   AF-A0AAD8HWU5-F1
#
_cell.length_a   1.000
_cell.length_b   1.000
_cell.length_c   1.000
_cell.angle_alpha   90.00
_cell.angle_beta   90.00
_cell.angle_gamma   90.00
#
_symmetry.space_group_name_H-M   'P 1'
#
loop_
_entity.id
_entity.type
_entity.pdbx_description
1 polymer ?
#
loop_
_entity_poly.entity_id
_entity_poly.type
_entity_poly.pdbx_seq_one_letter_code
_entity_poly.pdbx_strand_id
1 'polypeptide(L)'
;MGDMKEAEISLKVVIDREKSKSELSASRSDPSHQPVNIGSFNNLYASVANLDAKYYATNECKDMLLNTRNSAEALCCNLKINIDDTKPIQYFICERLCFHIYSDHAAYLSTYSTLKCKSCGNFLSKAVHLNATDNDNKDDEGVFVADTSSFVISDDLRVIPNNPASTLAILESIGIKDFDVLEENKLQLGPNEILNLLERTFLSKTPLSDIFFGKWTSSPVPTIQSPIGTEGTDSKKMTVKVFVQKSTNMILLAHSSEDFIEFLFSFLTVPVGKVTSMLTENHESKLSIENMYKSVIELNVSEYLKSQHLKDMLLKPKLPMHHLCSNYIFPLMEETASKKFGIRCMPFSRGQYDYYLTAFSDSTMKLGRECIDQSPKGEGGFVRGPTKFMVTDDLVVTPLSSMSCFTYFHRLKVAPGDIEEQVINIGMEEALNLLWASLTSTSVLTNGLKFFISKNRKQETSPNKPKSDESLKKVKVEK
;
A
#
# COMPACT_ATOMS: atom_id res chain seq x y z
N MET A 1 36.35 -0.42 0.04
CA MET A 1 35.89 -0.19 -1.34
C MET A 1 36.22 -1.43 -2.14
N GLY A 2 35.35 -2.43 -2.08
CA GLY A 2 35.21 -3.40 -3.14
C GLY A 2 33.89 -3.04 -3.80
N ASP A 3 33.92 -2.72 -5.10
CA ASP A 3 32.72 -2.45 -5.87
C ASP A 3 31.84 -3.70 -5.83
N MET A 4 30.80 -3.68 -5.00
CA MET A 4 29.68 -4.60 -5.16
C MET A 4 29.08 -4.26 -6.51
N LYS A 5 29.28 -5.13 -7.51
CA LYS A 5 28.49 -5.06 -8.74
C LYS A 5 27.02 -5.03 -8.32
N GLU A 6 26.33 -3.94 -8.62
CA GLU A 6 24.89 -3.85 -8.43
C GLU A 6 24.23 -5.01 -9.19
N ALA A 7 23.24 -5.64 -8.56
CA ALA A 7 22.57 -6.77 -9.17
C ALA A 7 21.71 -6.30 -10.35
N GLU A 8 21.91 -6.91 -11.51
CA GLU A 8 21.17 -6.58 -12.75
C GLU A 8 20.42 -7.79 -13.31
N ILE A 9 19.26 -7.53 -13.91
CA ILE A 9 18.47 -8.48 -14.69
C ILE A 9 18.53 -8.08 -16.17
N SER A 10 18.82 -9.05 -17.03
CA SER A 10 18.80 -8.87 -18.48
C SER A 10 17.54 -9.49 -19.07
N LEU A 11 16.70 -8.67 -19.68
CA LEU A 11 15.52 -9.10 -20.43
C LEU A 11 15.84 -9.12 -21.93
N LYS A 12 15.33 -10.16 -22.60
CA LYS A 12 15.21 -10.16 -24.06
C LYS A 12 13.90 -9.48 -24.42
N VAL A 13 13.97 -8.40 -25.19
CA VAL A 13 12.82 -7.60 -25.59
C VAL A 13 12.64 -7.72 -27.08
N VAL A 14 11.42 -7.97 -27.53
CA VAL A 14 11.09 -7.99 -28.96
C VAL A 14 10.35 -6.69 -29.28
N ILE A 15 10.88 -5.91 -30.22
CA ILE A 15 10.31 -4.62 -30.61
C ILE A 15 9.86 -4.63 -32.08
N ASP A 16 8.84 -3.82 -32.37
CA ASP A 16 8.45 -3.48 -33.74
C ASP A 16 9.42 -2.40 -34.28
N ARG A 17 10.25 -2.79 -35.25
CA ARG A 17 11.30 -1.91 -35.81
C ARG A 17 10.72 -0.71 -36.57
N GLU A 18 9.53 -0.83 -37.13
CA GLU A 18 8.92 0.27 -37.88
C GLU A 18 8.32 1.31 -36.92
N LYS A 19 7.62 0.86 -35.87
CA LYS A 19 7.08 1.75 -34.84
C LYS A 19 8.20 2.40 -34.01
N SER A 20 9.23 1.66 -33.64
CA SER A 20 10.33 2.19 -32.81
C SER A 20 11.13 3.32 -33.49
N LYS A 21 11.23 3.35 -34.83
CA LYS A 21 11.86 4.47 -35.56
C LYS A 21 11.17 5.80 -35.32
N SER A 22 9.83 5.80 -35.19
CA SER A 22 9.06 7.00 -34.84
C SER A 22 9.25 7.40 -33.37
N GLU A 23 9.69 6.46 -32.53
CA GLU A 23 9.83 6.66 -31.09
C GLU A 23 11.21 7.22 -30.70
N LEU A 24 12.25 6.85 -31.43
CA LEU A 24 13.65 7.27 -31.23
C LEU A 24 13.91 8.75 -31.58
N SER A 25 12.98 9.45 -32.24
CA SER A 25 13.14 10.87 -32.61
C SER A 25 12.77 11.86 -31.50
N ALA A 26 12.30 11.38 -30.33
CA ALA A 26 11.97 12.22 -29.18
C ALA A 26 13.14 12.28 -28.18
N SER A 27 13.42 13.47 -27.62
CA SER A 27 14.56 13.70 -26.72
C SER A 27 14.48 12.85 -25.46
N ARG A 28 15.56 12.12 -25.15
CA ARG A 28 15.78 11.45 -23.87
C ARG A 28 15.93 12.48 -22.75
N SER A 29 15.10 12.39 -21.70
CA SER A 29 15.39 13.01 -20.41
C SER A 29 16.00 11.95 -19.49
N ASP A 30 17.20 12.22 -18.97
CA ASP A 30 17.92 11.35 -18.03
C ASP A 30 17.26 11.42 -16.64
N PRO A 31 16.68 10.32 -16.13
CA PRO A 31 15.95 10.29 -14.87
C PRO A 31 16.81 9.87 -13.68
N SER A 32 18.12 9.60 -13.86
CA SER A 32 18.99 9.04 -12.83
C SER A 32 19.17 9.91 -11.56
N HIS A 33 18.60 11.13 -11.53
CA HIS A 33 18.77 12.08 -10.44
C HIS A 33 17.48 12.74 -9.89
N GLN A 34 16.28 12.35 -10.34
CA GLN A 34 15.05 12.89 -9.74
C GLN A 34 14.39 11.86 -8.82
N PRO A 35 13.98 12.25 -7.59
CA PRO A 35 13.21 11.36 -6.73
C PRO A 35 11.90 10.97 -7.44
N VAL A 36 11.60 9.67 -7.44
CA VAL A 36 10.36 9.10 -7.98
C VAL A 36 9.17 9.86 -7.40
N ASN A 37 8.29 10.37 -8.26
CA ASN A 37 7.19 11.24 -7.84
C ASN A 37 5.85 10.51 -7.90
N ILE A 38 5.53 9.79 -6.81
CA ILE A 38 4.30 9.01 -6.71
C ILE A 38 3.16 9.91 -6.22
N GLY A 39 2.61 10.73 -7.13
CA GLY A 39 1.45 11.57 -6.86
C GLY A 39 1.58 12.41 -5.58
N SER A 40 0.54 12.41 -4.74
CA SER A 40 0.56 13.05 -3.42
C SER A 40 1.01 12.10 -2.29
N PHE A 41 1.36 10.86 -2.62
CA PHE A 41 1.88 9.90 -1.64
C PHE A 41 3.18 10.42 -1.03
N ASN A 42 4.00 11.11 -1.81
CA ASN A 42 5.21 11.80 -1.35
C ASN A 42 4.90 12.89 -0.31
N ASN A 43 3.82 13.66 -0.51
CA ASN A 43 3.39 14.68 0.45
C ASN A 43 2.89 14.05 1.75
N LEU A 44 2.19 12.91 1.66
CA LEU A 44 1.73 12.16 2.83
C LEU A 44 2.93 11.62 3.63
N TYR A 45 3.91 11.01 2.96
CA TYR A 45 5.15 10.55 3.59
C TYR A 45 5.93 11.72 4.22
N ALA A 46 6.10 12.83 3.50
CA ALA A 46 6.75 14.03 4.00
C ALA A 46 6.00 14.63 5.20
N SER A 47 4.67 14.52 5.23
CA SER A 47 3.87 14.95 6.39
C SER A 47 4.19 14.10 7.62
N VAL A 48 4.36 12.79 7.46
CA VAL A 48 4.81 11.93 8.57
C VAL A 48 6.23 12.33 9.01
N ALA A 49 7.15 12.55 8.07
CA ALA A 49 8.52 12.92 8.41
C ALA A 49 8.59 14.26 9.16
N ASN A 50 7.79 15.24 8.78
CA ASN A 50 7.83 16.61 9.30
C ASN A 50 6.98 16.83 10.55
N LEU A 51 5.98 15.99 10.81
CA LEU A 51 5.12 16.13 11.98
C LEU A 51 5.93 15.88 13.27
N ASP A 52 5.72 16.75 14.27
CA ASP A 52 6.38 16.67 15.57
C ASP A 52 6.03 15.37 16.29
N ALA A 53 7.01 14.74 16.94
CA ALA A 53 6.88 13.49 17.67
C ALA A 53 5.71 13.49 18.69
N LYS A 54 5.37 14.65 19.26
CA LYS A 54 4.28 14.78 20.25
C LYS A 54 2.89 14.42 19.70
N TYR A 55 2.71 14.45 18.38
CA TYR A 55 1.45 14.12 17.69
C TYR A 55 1.30 12.62 17.41
N TYR A 56 2.34 11.81 17.62
CA TYR A 56 2.27 10.37 17.51
C TYR A 56 1.93 9.74 18.86
N ALA A 57 1.26 8.58 18.83
CA ALA A 57 0.92 7.84 20.05
C ALA A 57 2.18 7.41 20.81
N THR A 58 3.21 6.98 20.07
CA THR A 58 4.56 6.67 20.57
C THR A 58 5.61 7.18 19.58
N ASN A 59 6.87 7.25 19.99
CA ASN A 59 7.95 7.62 19.06
C ASN A 59 8.12 6.56 17.97
N GLU A 60 7.87 5.29 18.32
CA GLU A 60 7.94 4.14 17.44
C GLU A 60 6.87 4.20 16.34
N CYS A 61 5.68 4.75 16.59
CA CYS A 61 4.65 4.94 15.55
C CYS A 61 5.15 5.76 14.36
N LYS A 62 5.99 6.78 14.61
CA LYS A 62 6.57 7.58 13.52
C LYS A 62 7.54 6.74 12.70
N ASP A 63 8.39 5.97 13.36
CA ASP A 63 9.34 5.07 12.69
C ASP A 63 8.62 3.99 11.87
N MET A 64 7.56 3.38 12.43
CA MET A 64 6.74 2.39 11.73
C MET A 64 6.15 2.92 10.41
N LEU A 65 5.77 4.20 10.35
CA LEU A 65 5.20 4.82 9.15
C LEU A 65 6.27 5.26 8.14
N LEU A 66 7.49 5.59 8.61
CA LEU A 66 8.61 5.99 7.74
C LEU A 66 9.40 4.80 7.21
N ASN A 67 9.43 3.71 7.96
CA ASN A 67 10.19 2.48 7.71
C ASN A 67 9.25 1.28 7.78
N THR A 68 8.27 1.24 6.88
CA THR A 68 7.26 0.19 6.85
C THR A 68 7.89 -1.16 6.53
N ARG A 69 7.39 -2.21 7.18
CA ARG A 69 7.94 -3.57 7.02
C ARG A 69 7.20 -4.36 5.96
N ASN A 70 7.89 -5.35 5.41
CA ASN A 70 7.31 -6.33 4.51
C ASN A 70 7.11 -7.66 5.24
N SER A 71 5.87 -8.15 5.32
CA SER A 71 5.57 -9.47 5.91
C SER A 71 6.25 -10.64 5.18
N ALA A 72 6.66 -10.43 3.93
CA ALA A 72 7.40 -11.38 3.11
C ALA A 72 8.92 -11.11 3.09
N GLU A 73 9.46 -10.29 4.00
CA GLU A 73 10.88 -9.88 4.04
C GLU A 73 11.85 -11.06 3.88
N ALA A 74 11.65 -12.13 4.67
CA ALA A 74 12.53 -13.31 4.65
C ALA A 74 12.59 -14.04 3.30
N LEU A 75 11.57 -13.87 2.45
CA LEU A 75 11.54 -14.41 1.09
C LEU A 75 12.08 -13.38 0.09
N CYS A 76 11.62 -12.12 0.21
CA CYS A 76 11.98 -11.04 -0.70
C CYS A 76 13.47 -10.65 -0.62
N CYS A 77 14.13 -10.88 0.52
CA CYS A 77 15.57 -10.63 0.65
C CYS A 77 16.42 -11.51 -0.28
N ASN A 78 15.86 -12.64 -0.76
CA ASN A 78 16.50 -13.54 -1.73
C ASN A 78 16.17 -13.17 -3.19
N LEU A 79 15.44 -12.08 -3.45
CA LEU A 79 15.22 -11.59 -4.80
C LEU A 79 16.54 -11.12 -5.41
N LYS A 80 16.75 -11.46 -6.69
CA LYS A 80 17.95 -11.06 -7.43
C LYS A 80 18.17 -9.55 -7.41
N ILE A 81 17.10 -8.76 -7.57
CA ILE A 81 17.11 -7.33 -7.32
C ILE A 81 16.22 -7.09 -6.11
N ASN A 82 16.84 -6.78 -4.98
CA ASN A 82 16.12 -6.34 -3.79
C ASN A 82 16.19 -4.81 -3.73
N ILE A 83 15.03 -4.16 -3.82
CA ILE A 83 14.86 -2.71 -3.70
C ILE A 83 14.45 -2.28 -2.29
N ASP A 84 14.22 -3.24 -1.38
CA ASP A 84 13.96 -2.99 0.03
C ASP A 84 15.26 -2.57 0.70
N ASP A 85 15.34 -1.31 1.12
CA ASP A 85 16.47 -0.70 1.81
C ASP A 85 16.36 -0.83 3.33
N THR A 86 15.32 -1.51 3.84
CA THR A 86 15.13 -1.70 5.27
C THR A 86 16.11 -2.75 5.82
N LYS A 87 16.56 -2.53 7.06
CA LYS A 87 17.45 -3.48 7.75
C LYS A 87 16.65 -4.71 8.18
N PRO A 88 17.21 -5.92 8.12
CA PRO A 88 16.53 -7.14 8.59
C PRO A 88 15.84 -6.98 9.94
N ILE A 89 14.63 -7.53 10.10
CA ILE A 89 13.90 -7.47 11.37
C ILE A 89 14.77 -8.04 12.51
N GLN A 90 14.93 -7.22 13.55
CA GLN A 90 15.58 -7.60 14.79
C GLN A 90 14.55 -7.63 15.91
N TYR A 91 14.68 -8.64 16.76
CA TYR A 91 13.82 -8.83 17.93
C TYR A 91 14.58 -8.52 19.21
N PHE A 92 13.88 -7.95 20.19
CA PHE A 92 14.46 -7.55 21.46
C PHE A 92 13.61 -7.97 22.64
N ILE A 93 14.30 -8.39 23.70
CA ILE A 93 13.71 -8.78 24.97
C ILE A 93 14.34 -7.99 26.11
N CYS A 94 13.71 -8.03 27.29
CA CYS A 94 14.27 -7.42 28.49
C CYS A 94 15.54 -8.16 28.94
N GLU A 95 16.62 -7.43 29.19
CA GLU A 95 17.90 -8.00 29.65
C GLU A 95 17.78 -8.71 31.00
N ARG A 96 16.90 -8.22 31.89
CA ARG A 96 16.58 -8.88 33.16
C ARG A 96 15.77 -10.17 32.99
N LEU A 97 15.36 -10.48 31.77
CA LEU A 97 14.53 -11.63 31.44
C LEU A 97 13.34 -11.71 32.40
N CYS A 98 12.55 -10.64 32.45
CA CYS A 98 11.40 -10.51 33.33
C CYS A 98 10.31 -11.53 32.96
N PHE A 99 10.50 -12.77 33.40
CA PHE A 99 9.54 -13.85 33.33
C PHE A 99 8.50 -13.61 34.43
N HIS A 100 7.21 -13.70 34.12
CA HIS A 100 6.20 -13.70 35.17
C HIS A 100 6.40 -14.97 36.01
N ILE A 101 6.63 -14.80 37.31
CA ILE A 101 6.92 -15.90 38.25
C ILE A 101 5.68 -16.80 38.46
N TYR A 102 4.47 -16.30 38.15
CA TYR A 102 3.19 -16.95 38.45
C TYR A 102 2.28 -17.17 37.22
N SER A 103 2.77 -17.01 35.99
CA SER A 103 1.99 -17.32 34.77
C SER A 103 2.86 -18.01 33.72
N ASP A 104 2.23 -18.77 32.83
CA ASP A 104 2.87 -19.43 31.68
C ASP A 104 3.43 -18.44 30.62
N HIS A 105 3.40 -17.13 30.89
CA HIS A 105 3.84 -16.07 29.99
C HIS A 105 5.23 -15.56 30.41
N ALA A 106 6.11 -15.41 29.44
CA ALA A 106 7.53 -15.42 29.66
C ALA A 106 8.26 -14.43 28.75
N ALA A 107 8.60 -13.29 29.33
CA ALA A 107 9.27 -12.15 28.72
C ALA A 107 8.43 -11.36 27.70
N TYR A 108 8.62 -10.04 27.76
CA TYR A 108 8.14 -9.11 26.76
C TYR A 108 9.12 -9.07 25.60
N LEU A 109 8.56 -9.03 24.39
CA LEU A 109 9.24 -9.04 23.12
C LEU A 109 8.79 -7.82 22.30
N SER A 110 9.67 -7.25 21.49
CA SER A 110 9.29 -6.30 20.45
C SER A 110 10.36 -6.24 19.37
N THR A 111 10.03 -5.64 18.22
CA THR A 111 11.00 -5.25 17.20
C THR A 111 11.71 -3.92 17.51
N TYR A 112 11.30 -3.24 18.58
CA TYR A 112 11.87 -1.96 19.01
C TYR A 112 12.56 -2.08 20.36
N SER A 113 13.85 -1.74 20.39
CA SER A 113 14.63 -1.77 21.62
C SER A 113 14.33 -0.62 22.58
N THR A 114 13.70 0.44 22.08
CA THR A 114 13.30 1.64 22.82
C THR A 114 12.01 1.46 23.62
N LEU A 115 11.28 0.34 23.42
CA LEU A 115 10.10 0.05 24.23
C LEU A 115 10.49 -0.38 25.64
N LYS A 116 9.69 0.08 26.61
CA LYS A 116 9.85 -0.30 28.01
C LYS A 116 9.14 -1.62 28.28
N CYS A 117 9.82 -2.53 28.97
CA CYS A 117 9.28 -3.74 29.53
C CYS A 117 8.17 -3.40 30.53
N LYS A 118 6.94 -3.88 30.29
CA LYS A 118 5.79 -3.62 31.17
C LYS A 118 5.94 -4.18 32.59
N SER A 119 6.87 -5.11 32.82
CA SER A 119 7.13 -5.67 34.15
C SER A 119 8.10 -4.83 34.99
N CYS A 120 9.25 -4.41 34.44
CA CYS A 120 10.31 -3.76 35.22
C CYS A 120 10.60 -2.31 34.82
N GLY A 121 10.01 -1.80 33.74
CA GLY A 121 10.20 -0.44 33.24
C GLY A 121 11.50 -0.19 32.47
N ASN A 122 12.45 -1.14 32.45
CA ASN A 122 13.67 -1.05 31.63
C ASN A 122 13.37 -1.26 30.15
N PHE A 123 14.26 -0.79 29.29
CA PHE A 123 14.18 -1.01 27.84
C PHE A 123 14.36 -2.48 27.45
N LEU A 124 13.73 -2.87 26.35
CA LEU A 124 13.96 -4.16 25.69
C LEU A 124 15.29 -4.09 24.93
N SER A 125 16.41 -4.15 25.64
CA SER A 125 17.74 -3.91 25.05
C SER A 125 18.44 -5.17 24.50
N LYS A 126 18.01 -6.36 24.92
CA LYS A 126 18.69 -7.61 24.57
C LYS A 126 18.19 -8.13 23.23
N ALA A 127 19.03 -8.01 22.21
CA ALA A 127 18.75 -8.59 20.89
C ALA A 127 18.68 -10.12 20.96
N VAL A 128 17.75 -10.69 20.20
CA VAL A 128 17.57 -12.14 20.01
C VAL A 128 17.31 -12.43 18.55
N HIS A 129 17.84 -13.55 18.07
CA HIS A 129 17.61 -14.02 16.70
C HIS A 129 16.40 -14.93 16.65
N LEU A 130 15.64 -14.85 15.56
CA LEU A 130 14.60 -15.81 15.24
C LEU A 130 15.26 -17.02 14.57
N ASN A 131 15.24 -18.18 15.25
CA ASN A 131 15.58 -19.45 14.61
C ASN A 131 14.37 -19.85 13.77
N ALA A 132 14.37 -19.47 12.49
CA ALA A 132 13.50 -20.08 11.51
C ALA A 132 13.85 -21.58 11.45
N THR A 133 12.85 -22.46 11.45
CA THR A 133 13.08 -23.84 11.04
C THR A 133 13.49 -23.80 9.58
N ASP A 134 14.77 -24.09 9.34
CA ASP A 134 15.40 -24.13 8.02
C ASP A 134 14.52 -24.86 7.00
N ASN A 135 13.99 -24.11 6.05
CA ASN A 135 13.99 -24.52 4.65
C ASN A 135 14.86 -23.52 3.86
N ASP A 136 15.95 -23.06 4.48
CA ASP A 136 17.06 -22.36 3.85
C ASP A 136 17.87 -23.38 3.03
N ASN A 137 17.24 -23.95 2.00
CA ASN A 137 18.02 -24.30 0.83
C ASN A 137 18.41 -22.97 0.20
N LYS A 138 19.59 -22.47 0.57
CA LYS A 138 20.34 -21.43 -0.14
C LYS A 138 20.85 -21.97 -1.47
N ASP A 139 19.96 -22.61 -2.22
CA ASP A 139 20.19 -22.92 -3.60
C ASP A 139 19.83 -21.66 -4.40
N ASP A 140 20.51 -21.44 -5.52
CA ASP A 140 20.35 -20.32 -6.46
C ASP A 140 18.97 -20.33 -7.16
N GLU A 141 17.98 -20.96 -6.53
CA GLU A 141 16.65 -21.27 -7.00
C GLU A 141 15.71 -20.08 -6.70
N GLY A 142 14.89 -19.67 -7.68
CA GLY A 142 14.09 -18.45 -7.60
C GLY A 142 13.11 -18.40 -6.42
N VAL A 143 12.64 -17.20 -6.04
CA VAL A 143 11.80 -17.03 -4.83
C VAL A 143 10.35 -17.53 -5.04
N PHE A 144 9.66 -17.03 -6.07
CA PHE A 144 8.22 -17.27 -6.27
C PHE A 144 7.89 -18.28 -7.38
N VAL A 145 8.70 -18.29 -8.45
CA VAL A 145 8.47 -19.04 -9.68
C VAL A 145 9.27 -20.33 -9.68
N ALA A 146 8.77 -21.39 -10.33
CA ALA A 146 9.52 -22.64 -10.46
C ALA A 146 10.75 -22.47 -11.36
N ASP A 147 11.81 -23.24 -11.12
CA ASP A 147 13.13 -22.96 -11.72
C ASP A 147 13.19 -23.23 -13.23
N THR A 148 12.29 -24.07 -13.74
CA THR A 148 12.16 -24.36 -15.18
C THR A 148 11.19 -23.43 -15.90
N SER A 149 10.57 -22.47 -15.20
CA SER A 149 9.56 -21.61 -15.79
C SER A 149 10.18 -20.54 -16.68
N SER A 150 9.58 -20.34 -17.85
CA SER A 150 9.89 -19.24 -18.74
C SER A 150 8.60 -18.51 -19.09
N PHE A 151 8.66 -17.18 -19.21
CA PHE A 151 7.50 -16.33 -19.39
C PHE A 151 7.70 -15.39 -20.57
N VAL A 152 6.59 -15.02 -21.21
CA VAL A 152 6.51 -13.86 -22.09
C VAL A 152 5.77 -12.77 -21.32
N ILE A 153 6.33 -11.56 -21.36
CA ILE A 153 5.77 -10.40 -20.67
C ILE A 153 5.41 -9.38 -21.74
N SER A 154 4.14 -9.02 -21.84
CA SER A 154 3.70 -7.94 -22.73
C SER A 154 4.04 -6.57 -22.16
N ASP A 155 4.01 -5.54 -23.00
CA ASP A 155 4.38 -4.16 -22.64
C ASP A 155 3.57 -3.63 -21.44
N ASP A 156 2.30 -4.02 -21.35
CA ASP A 156 1.39 -3.71 -20.24
C ASP A 156 1.57 -4.59 -19.00
N LEU A 157 2.70 -5.30 -18.88
CA LEU A 157 3.12 -6.19 -17.78
C LEU A 157 2.22 -7.39 -17.52
N ARG A 158 1.45 -7.85 -18.52
CA ARG A 158 0.83 -9.16 -18.43
C ARG A 158 1.90 -10.24 -18.59
N VAL A 159 2.03 -11.09 -17.60
CA VAL A 159 2.93 -12.25 -17.57
C VAL A 159 2.15 -13.50 -17.98
N ILE A 160 2.63 -14.20 -19.01
CA ILE A 160 2.04 -15.47 -19.46
C ILE A 160 3.13 -16.53 -19.69
N PRO A 161 2.79 -17.82 -19.64
CA PRO A 161 3.73 -18.89 -19.97
C PRO A 161 4.40 -18.73 -21.34
N ASN A 162 5.69 -19.02 -21.42
CA ASN A 162 6.42 -18.99 -22.68
C ASN A 162 6.15 -20.27 -23.49
N ASN A 163 5.16 -20.19 -24.37
CA ASN A 163 4.90 -21.19 -25.41
C ASN A 163 4.54 -20.47 -26.73
N PRO A 164 4.68 -21.14 -27.89
CA PRO A 164 4.43 -20.51 -29.18
C PRO A 164 3.02 -19.92 -29.33
N ALA A 165 1.99 -20.57 -28.77
CA ALA A 165 0.62 -20.09 -28.85
C ALA A 165 0.42 -18.78 -28.05
N SER A 166 1.02 -18.70 -26.86
CA SER A 166 1.03 -17.50 -26.03
C SER A 166 1.73 -16.32 -26.71
N THR A 167 2.89 -16.53 -27.33
CA THR A 167 3.60 -15.49 -28.07
C THR A 167 2.79 -15.02 -29.29
N LEU A 168 2.22 -15.94 -30.06
CA LEU A 168 1.37 -15.60 -31.21
C LEU A 168 0.13 -14.82 -30.78
N ALA A 169 -0.54 -15.21 -29.69
CA ALA A 169 -1.70 -14.49 -29.16
C ALA A 169 -1.36 -13.04 -28.78
N ILE A 170 -0.20 -12.80 -28.18
CA ILE A 170 0.27 -11.42 -27.89
C ILE A 170 0.47 -10.66 -29.20
N LEU A 171 1.23 -11.22 -30.15
CA LEU A 171 1.55 -10.57 -31.43
C LEU A 171 0.28 -10.22 -32.22
N GLU A 172 -0.70 -11.11 -32.24
CA GLU A 172 -2.02 -10.88 -32.84
C GLU A 172 -2.78 -9.76 -32.11
N SER A 173 -2.75 -9.74 -30.78
CA SER A 173 -3.46 -8.73 -29.98
C SER A 173 -2.92 -7.30 -30.20
N ILE A 174 -1.63 -7.17 -30.50
CA ILE A 174 -0.97 -5.90 -30.82
C ILE A 174 -0.97 -5.58 -32.33
N GLY A 175 -1.59 -6.45 -33.14
CA GLY A 175 -1.80 -6.23 -34.58
C GLY A 175 -0.59 -6.52 -35.47
N ILE A 176 0.41 -7.25 -34.99
CA ILE A 176 1.58 -7.64 -35.79
C ILE A 176 1.22 -8.87 -36.65
N LYS A 177 1.32 -8.72 -37.97
CA LYS A 177 1.04 -9.78 -38.95
C LYS A 177 2.27 -10.23 -39.73
N ASP A 178 3.27 -9.36 -39.80
CA ASP A 178 4.54 -9.61 -40.46
C ASP A 178 5.61 -9.77 -39.38
N PHE A 179 6.28 -10.92 -39.35
CA PHE A 179 7.33 -11.18 -38.36
C PHE A 179 8.67 -10.56 -38.76
N ASP A 180 8.85 -10.17 -40.03
CA ASP A 180 10.10 -9.57 -40.51
C ASP A 180 10.34 -8.17 -39.92
N VAL A 181 9.30 -7.54 -39.36
CA VAL A 181 9.42 -6.25 -38.65
C VAL A 181 9.90 -6.39 -37.19
N LEU A 182 9.99 -7.61 -36.66
CA LEU A 182 10.38 -7.86 -35.28
C LEU A 182 11.89 -7.84 -35.11
N GLU A 183 12.36 -7.15 -34.07
CA GLU A 183 13.78 -7.06 -33.71
C GLU A 183 14.00 -7.47 -32.25
N GLU A 184 14.91 -8.41 -31.99
CA GLU A 184 15.32 -8.79 -30.63
C GLU A 184 16.38 -7.82 -30.12
N ASN A 185 16.12 -7.25 -28.95
CA ASN A 185 16.99 -6.35 -28.21
C ASN A 185 17.18 -6.83 -26.77
N LYS A 186 18.10 -6.17 -26.04
CA LYS A 186 18.35 -6.43 -24.63
C LYS A 186 18.01 -5.20 -23.80
N LEU A 187 17.32 -5.43 -22.69
CA LEU A 187 17.05 -4.42 -21.68
C LEU A 187 17.71 -4.86 -20.37
N GLN A 188 18.61 -4.04 -19.85
CA GLN A 188 19.18 -4.24 -18.52
C GLN A 188 18.36 -3.46 -17.51
N LEU A 189 18.05 -4.11 -16.39
CA LEU A 189 17.31 -3.52 -15.28
C LEU A 189 18.15 -3.67 -14.01
N GLY A 190 18.54 -2.55 -13.41
CA GLY A 190 19.08 -2.48 -12.05
C GLY A 190 18.01 -1.99 -11.06
N PRO A 191 18.39 -1.71 -9.80
CA PRO A 191 17.46 -1.26 -8.76
C PRO A 191 16.67 0.00 -9.14
N ASN A 192 17.34 0.99 -9.75
CA ASN A 192 16.70 2.25 -10.16
C ASN A 192 15.71 2.04 -11.31
N GLU A 193 16.06 1.21 -12.30
CA GLU A 193 15.15 0.88 -13.40
C GLU A 193 13.93 0.11 -12.91
N ILE A 194 14.08 -0.77 -11.91
CA ILE A 194 12.95 -1.47 -11.28
C ILE A 194 12.05 -0.50 -10.52
N LEU A 195 12.60 0.45 -9.77
CA LEU A 195 11.80 1.48 -9.08
C LEU A 195 11.01 2.34 -10.08
N ASN A 196 11.66 2.77 -11.17
CA ASN A 196 10.99 3.51 -12.25
C ASN A 196 9.91 2.64 -12.92
N LEU A 197 10.18 1.36 -13.18
CA LEU A 197 9.19 0.44 -13.76
C LEU A 197 7.96 0.33 -12.85
N LEU A 198 8.16 0.20 -11.54
CA LEU A 198 7.10 0.16 -10.53
C LEU A 198 6.25 1.43 -10.54
N GLU A 199 6.87 2.61 -10.59
CA GLU A 199 6.15 3.88 -10.74
C GLU A 199 5.29 3.90 -12.02
N ARG A 200 5.87 3.48 -13.15
CA ARG A 200 5.15 3.46 -14.44
C ARG A 200 3.96 2.50 -14.44
N THR A 201 3.91 1.48 -13.58
CA THR A 201 2.76 0.56 -13.50
C THR A 201 1.45 1.25 -13.10
N PHE A 202 1.52 2.41 -12.43
CA PHE A 202 0.36 3.21 -12.03
C PHE A 202 -0.02 4.31 -13.04
N LEU A 203 0.92 4.68 -13.93
CA LEU A 203 0.81 5.88 -14.76
C LEU A 203 0.70 5.56 -16.26
N SER A 204 1.16 4.39 -16.68
CA SER A 204 1.29 4.02 -18.08
C SER A 204 0.56 2.72 -18.42
N LYS A 205 0.17 2.61 -19.68
CA LYS A 205 -0.32 1.36 -20.28
C LYS A 205 0.81 0.56 -20.95
N THR A 206 1.97 1.18 -21.15
CA THR A 206 3.13 0.63 -21.86
C THR A 206 4.42 0.88 -21.06
N PRO A 207 4.49 0.44 -19.79
CA PRO A 207 5.62 0.72 -18.90
C PRO A 207 6.95 0.13 -19.39
N LEU A 208 6.98 -1.01 -20.10
CA LEU A 208 8.25 -1.55 -20.62
C LEU A 208 8.80 -0.67 -21.75
N SER A 209 7.95 -0.19 -22.64
CA SER A 209 8.33 0.78 -23.68
C SER A 209 8.83 2.09 -23.06
N ASP A 210 8.17 2.60 -22.01
CA ASP A 210 8.60 3.83 -21.34
C ASP A 210 10.03 3.72 -20.79
N ILE A 211 10.33 2.61 -20.12
CA ILE A 211 11.67 2.31 -19.59
C ILE A 211 12.67 2.10 -20.73
N PHE A 212 12.31 1.31 -21.74
CA PHE A 212 13.19 0.97 -22.85
C PHE A 212 13.59 2.20 -23.70
N PHE A 213 12.63 3.08 -24.01
CA PHE A 213 12.87 4.28 -24.81
C PHE A 213 13.26 5.51 -23.98
N GLY A 214 13.12 5.46 -22.65
CA GLY A 214 13.39 6.59 -21.76
C GLY A 214 12.38 7.73 -21.95
N LYS A 215 11.13 7.39 -22.29
CA LYS A 215 10.06 8.36 -22.55
C LYS A 215 9.20 8.55 -21.32
N TRP A 216 9.17 9.78 -20.85
CA TRP A 216 8.34 10.22 -19.73
C TRP A 216 7.10 10.91 -20.29
N THR A 217 6.21 10.12 -20.88
CA THR A 217 4.90 10.66 -21.24
C THR A 217 4.15 10.94 -19.94
N SER A 218 3.86 12.22 -19.65
CA SER A 218 2.81 12.61 -18.72
C SER A 218 1.47 12.25 -19.36
N SER A 219 1.16 10.96 -19.40
CA SER A 219 -0.15 10.50 -19.78
C SER A 219 -1.14 10.99 -18.72
N PRO A 220 -2.33 11.50 -19.12
CA PRO A 220 -3.37 11.80 -18.16
C PRO A 220 -3.71 10.53 -17.40
N VAL A 221 -3.59 10.61 -16.08
CA VAL A 221 -3.87 9.53 -15.13
C VAL A 221 -5.23 8.92 -15.42
N PRO A 222 -5.33 7.58 -15.57
CA PRO A 222 -6.61 6.92 -15.69
C PRO A 222 -7.46 7.22 -14.46
N THR A 223 -8.48 8.05 -14.62
CA THR A 223 -9.50 8.23 -13.58
C THR A 223 -10.24 6.90 -13.42
N ILE A 224 -10.39 6.40 -12.20
CA ILE A 224 -11.31 5.29 -11.93
C ILE A 224 -12.72 5.81 -12.28
N GLN A 225 -13.20 5.46 -13.48
CA GLN A 225 -14.46 5.97 -14.03
C GLN A 225 -15.70 5.25 -13.48
N SER A 226 -15.53 4.32 -12.54
CA SER A 226 -16.64 3.53 -12.01
C SER A 226 -16.65 3.55 -10.48
N PRO A 227 -17.80 3.83 -9.84
CA PRO A 227 -17.98 3.45 -8.45
C PRO A 227 -17.79 1.93 -8.34
N ILE A 228 -16.83 1.50 -7.53
CA ILE A 228 -16.63 0.08 -7.22
C ILE A 228 -17.88 -0.37 -6.46
N GLY A 229 -18.80 -1.00 -7.17
CA GLY A 229 -20.04 -1.53 -6.62
C GLY A 229 -19.75 -2.76 -5.77
N THR A 230 -19.29 -2.57 -4.53
CA THR A 230 -19.41 -3.61 -3.50
C THR A 230 -20.75 -3.41 -2.79
N GLU A 231 -21.78 -4.13 -3.23
CA GLU A 231 -22.99 -4.32 -2.42
C GLU A 231 -22.65 -5.20 -1.21
N GLY A 232 -23.05 -4.75 -0.02
CA GLY A 232 -23.29 -5.65 1.11
C GLY A 232 -22.10 -5.97 1.99
N THR A 233 -21.71 -5.03 2.85
CA THR A 233 -21.40 -5.30 4.26
C THR A 233 -21.71 -4.03 5.05
N ASP A 234 -22.05 -4.13 6.34
CA ASP A 234 -22.09 -3.00 7.30
C ASP A 234 -20.67 -2.43 7.45
N SER A 235 -20.17 -1.80 6.39
CA SER A 235 -18.81 -1.30 6.29
C SER A 235 -18.65 -0.08 7.19
N LYS A 236 -17.56 -0.07 7.94
CA LYS A 236 -17.19 1.06 8.79
C LYS A 236 -17.09 2.32 7.92
N LYS A 237 -17.88 3.33 8.28
CA LYS A 237 -17.83 4.65 7.64
C LYS A 237 -17.23 5.65 8.60
N MET A 238 -16.51 6.61 8.06
CA MET A 238 -16.00 7.75 8.83
C MET A 238 -16.53 9.07 8.26
N THR A 239 -16.73 10.04 9.12
CA THR A 239 -17.25 11.35 8.73
C THR A 239 -16.14 12.40 8.78
N VAL A 240 -15.98 13.16 7.71
CA VAL A 240 -14.93 14.18 7.56
C VAL A 240 -15.56 15.50 7.13
N LYS A 241 -15.06 16.61 7.69
CA LYS A 241 -15.43 17.96 7.27
C LYS A 241 -14.45 18.45 6.21
N VAL A 242 -14.97 18.94 5.09
CA VAL A 242 -14.17 19.48 3.99
C VAL A 242 -14.62 20.89 3.64
N PHE A 243 -13.69 21.69 3.12
CA PHE A 243 -13.95 23.04 2.63
C PHE A 243 -13.88 23.02 1.11
N VAL A 244 -14.98 23.35 0.46
CA VAL A 244 -15.15 23.28 -1.00
C VAL A 244 -15.20 24.69 -1.56
N GLN A 245 -14.55 24.91 -2.70
CA GLN A 245 -14.72 26.12 -3.49
C GLN A 245 -15.98 25.97 -4.37
N LYS A 246 -16.97 26.82 -4.16
CA LYS A 246 -18.28 26.71 -4.84
C LYS A 246 -18.21 26.88 -6.35
N SER A 247 -17.36 27.80 -6.82
CA SER A 247 -17.23 28.12 -8.23
C SER A 247 -16.56 27.02 -9.07
N THR A 248 -15.61 26.27 -8.51
CA THR A 248 -14.87 25.19 -9.19
C THR A 248 -15.29 23.79 -8.75
N ASN A 249 -16.02 23.68 -7.63
CA ASN A 249 -16.39 22.42 -6.99
C ASN A 249 -15.18 21.58 -6.57
N MET A 250 -14.07 22.24 -6.22
CA MET A 250 -12.83 21.63 -5.77
C MET A 250 -12.75 21.61 -4.24
N ILE A 251 -12.22 20.54 -3.65
CA ILE A 251 -11.91 20.51 -2.23
C ILE A 251 -10.60 21.26 -2.02
N LEU A 252 -10.60 22.22 -1.10
CA LEU A 252 -9.43 23.02 -0.76
C LEU A 252 -8.63 22.35 0.37
N LEU A 253 -9.34 21.91 1.42
CA LEU A 253 -8.77 21.21 2.57
C LEU A 253 -9.84 20.44 3.34
N ALA A 254 -9.40 19.50 4.18
CA ALA A 254 -10.21 18.82 5.17
C ALA A 254 -9.80 19.23 6.60
N HIS A 255 -10.81 19.35 7.47
CA HIS A 255 -10.66 19.42 8.92
C HIS A 255 -11.03 18.07 9.52
N SER A 256 -10.07 17.45 10.21
CA SER A 256 -10.23 16.05 10.59
C SER A 256 -9.67 15.72 11.97
N SER A 257 -10.25 14.71 12.60
CA SER A 257 -9.75 14.08 13.83
C SER A 257 -8.63 13.10 13.55
N GLU A 258 -8.06 12.55 14.62
CA GLU A 258 -7.11 11.45 14.60
C GLU A 258 -7.58 10.27 13.74
N ASP A 259 -8.87 9.92 13.74
CA ASP A 259 -9.39 8.78 12.97
C ASP A 259 -9.09 8.90 11.47
N PHE A 260 -9.29 10.08 10.88
CA PHE A 260 -9.00 10.32 9.47
C PHE A 260 -7.51 10.37 9.18
N ILE A 261 -6.71 10.87 10.12
CA ILE A 261 -5.25 10.89 9.94
C ILE A 261 -4.67 9.49 10.06
N GLU A 262 -5.16 8.66 10.97
CA GLU A 262 -4.82 7.24 11.03
C GLU A 262 -5.21 6.52 9.75
N PHE A 263 -6.40 6.82 9.20
CA PHE A 263 -6.82 6.31 7.91
C PHE A 263 -5.91 6.78 6.76
N LEU A 264 -5.51 8.04 6.69
CA LEU A 264 -4.59 8.50 5.65
C LEU A 264 -3.19 7.91 5.83
N PHE A 265 -2.61 7.97 7.03
CA PHE A 265 -1.30 7.37 7.31
C PHE A 265 -1.29 5.86 7.08
N SER A 266 -2.44 5.20 7.19
CA SER A 266 -2.55 3.79 6.83
C SER A 266 -2.12 3.50 5.39
N PHE A 267 -2.30 4.44 4.47
CA PHE A 267 -1.96 4.26 3.06
C PHE A 267 -0.50 3.88 2.87
N LEU A 268 0.39 4.40 3.72
CA LEU A 268 1.82 4.08 3.73
C LEU A 268 2.09 2.61 4.11
N THR A 269 1.18 1.98 4.84
CA THR A 269 1.29 0.60 5.31
C THR A 269 0.57 -0.41 4.43
N VAL A 270 -0.46 0.01 3.67
CA VAL A 270 -1.28 -0.91 2.88
C VAL A 270 -0.45 -1.51 1.73
N PRO A 271 -0.33 -2.83 1.63
CA PRO A 271 0.38 -3.44 0.51
C PRO A 271 -0.35 -3.14 -0.80
N VAL A 272 0.36 -2.63 -1.81
CA VAL A 272 -0.23 -2.28 -3.11
C VAL A 272 -0.96 -3.47 -3.73
N GLY A 273 -0.40 -4.68 -3.67
CA GLY A 273 -1.07 -5.88 -4.20
C GLY A 273 -2.45 -6.13 -3.57
N LYS A 274 -2.64 -5.75 -2.30
CA LYS A 274 -3.94 -5.82 -1.62
C LYS A 274 -4.90 -4.76 -2.17
N VAL A 275 -4.42 -3.55 -2.46
CA VAL A 275 -5.22 -2.51 -3.14
C VAL A 275 -5.64 -2.99 -4.52
N THR A 276 -4.70 -3.50 -5.32
CA THR A 276 -4.96 -4.02 -6.67
C THR A 276 -6.02 -5.12 -6.65
N SER A 277 -5.97 -6.03 -5.67
CA SER A 277 -7.00 -7.07 -5.51
C SER A 277 -8.41 -6.50 -5.40
N MET A 278 -8.58 -5.36 -4.71
CA MET A 278 -9.88 -4.71 -4.52
C MET A 278 -10.34 -3.93 -5.76
N LEU A 279 -9.41 -3.51 -6.62
CA LEU A 279 -9.72 -2.80 -7.87
C LEU A 279 -10.13 -3.76 -8.99
N THR A 280 -9.56 -4.98 -9.01
CA THR A 280 -9.74 -5.93 -10.12
C THR A 280 -11.10 -6.63 -10.18
N GLU A 281 -12.01 -6.39 -9.24
CA GLU A 281 -13.18 -7.26 -9.08
C GLU A 281 -14.24 -7.16 -10.18
N ASN A 282 -14.31 -6.14 -11.05
CA ASN A 282 -15.44 -6.04 -12.00
C ASN A 282 -15.22 -5.25 -13.31
N HIS A 283 -13.98 -4.96 -13.75
CA HIS A 283 -13.75 -4.14 -14.96
C HIS A 283 -12.55 -4.59 -15.82
N GLU A 284 -12.55 -4.19 -17.10
CA GLU A 284 -11.37 -4.28 -17.98
C GLU A 284 -10.18 -3.61 -17.31
N SER A 285 -9.03 -4.28 -17.33
CA SER A 285 -7.81 -3.74 -16.70
C SER A 285 -7.40 -2.44 -17.38
N LYS A 286 -7.29 -1.37 -16.62
CA LYS A 286 -6.91 -0.05 -17.16
C LYS A 286 -5.42 0.23 -16.99
N LEU A 287 -4.75 -0.55 -16.15
CA LEU A 287 -3.42 -0.27 -15.62
C LEU A 287 -2.55 -1.53 -15.62
N SER A 288 -1.25 -1.36 -15.81
CA SER A 288 -0.32 -2.49 -15.88
C SER A 288 -0.19 -3.26 -14.57
N ILE A 289 -0.37 -2.59 -13.42
CA ILE A 289 -0.37 -3.28 -12.12
C ILE A 289 -1.53 -4.29 -11.97
N GLU A 290 -2.69 -3.99 -12.57
CA GLU A 290 -3.83 -4.91 -12.57
C GLU A 290 -3.58 -6.13 -13.44
N ASN A 291 -2.86 -5.96 -14.56
CA ASN A 291 -2.44 -7.06 -15.42
C ASN A 291 -1.45 -7.99 -14.71
N MET A 292 -0.48 -7.44 -13.99
CA MET A 292 0.43 -8.24 -13.16
C MET A 292 -0.34 -9.07 -12.12
N TYR A 293 -1.29 -8.45 -11.44
CA TYR A 293 -2.13 -9.15 -10.45
C TYR A 293 -2.97 -10.26 -11.09
N LYS A 294 -3.62 -9.99 -12.23
CA LYS A 294 -4.38 -11.00 -13.00
C LYS A 294 -3.49 -12.15 -13.47
N SER A 295 -2.27 -11.88 -13.91
CA SER A 295 -1.30 -12.91 -14.26
C SER A 295 -1.00 -13.85 -13.10
N VAL A 296 -0.82 -13.33 -11.88
CA VAL A 296 -0.63 -14.18 -10.70
C VAL A 296 -1.86 -15.06 -10.45
N ILE A 297 -3.08 -14.56 -10.66
CA ILE A 297 -4.31 -15.37 -10.58
C ILE A 297 -4.28 -16.51 -11.60
N GLU A 298 -3.94 -16.21 -12.86
CA GLU A 298 -3.98 -17.15 -13.99
C GLU A 298 -2.88 -18.21 -13.93
N LEU A 299 -1.70 -17.90 -13.37
CA LEU A 299 -0.56 -18.81 -13.33
C LEU A 299 -0.83 -20.06 -12.45
N ASN A 300 -0.55 -21.23 -13.01
CA ASN A 300 -0.72 -22.51 -12.33
C ASN A 300 0.35 -22.76 -11.25
N VAL A 301 -0.07 -23.29 -10.10
CA VAL A 301 0.81 -23.74 -9.02
C VAL A 301 1.35 -25.12 -9.34
N SER A 302 2.65 -25.35 -9.12
CA SER A 302 3.47 -26.51 -9.50
C SER A 302 4.09 -26.43 -10.90
N GLU A 303 3.39 -25.85 -11.88
CA GLU A 303 3.96 -25.66 -13.22
C GLU A 303 4.78 -24.36 -13.33
N TYR A 304 4.25 -23.25 -12.78
CA TYR A 304 4.88 -21.93 -12.89
C TYR A 304 5.22 -21.30 -11.54
N LEU A 305 4.44 -21.60 -10.50
CA LEU A 305 4.64 -21.08 -9.15
C LEU A 305 5.04 -22.21 -8.20
N LYS A 306 6.01 -21.95 -7.30
CA LYS A 306 6.59 -22.98 -6.41
C LYS A 306 5.58 -23.59 -5.43
N SER A 307 4.64 -22.80 -4.92
CA SER A 307 3.62 -23.31 -3.99
C SER A 307 2.37 -22.44 -3.95
N GLN A 308 1.27 -23.03 -3.47
CA GLN A 308 0.02 -22.30 -3.25
C GLN A 308 0.20 -21.23 -2.17
N HIS A 309 1.01 -21.50 -1.14
CA HIS A 309 1.30 -20.53 -0.09
C HIS A 309 1.93 -19.25 -0.62
N LEU A 310 2.91 -19.37 -1.53
CA LEU A 310 3.56 -18.22 -2.16
C LEU A 310 2.61 -17.47 -3.10
N LYS A 311 1.75 -18.19 -3.83
CA LYS A 311 0.69 -17.59 -4.65
C LYS A 311 -0.28 -16.77 -3.79
N ASP A 312 -0.75 -17.35 -2.68
CA ASP A 312 -1.66 -16.68 -1.76
C ASP A 312 -1.02 -15.44 -1.12
N MET A 313 0.29 -15.48 -0.85
CA MET A 313 1.04 -14.33 -0.34
C MET A 313 1.07 -13.16 -1.33
N LEU A 314 1.24 -13.43 -2.63
CA LEU A 314 1.20 -12.41 -3.68
C LEU A 314 -0.21 -11.86 -3.91
N LEU A 315 -1.23 -12.71 -3.86
CA LEU A 315 -2.63 -12.32 -4.10
C LEU A 315 -3.29 -11.62 -2.90
N LYS A 316 -2.91 -12.02 -1.68
CA LYS A 316 -3.50 -11.54 -0.43
C LYS A 316 -2.40 -11.16 0.57
N PRO A 317 -1.55 -10.18 0.22
CA PRO A 317 -0.46 -9.76 1.10
C PRO A 317 -1.04 -9.23 2.41
N LYS A 318 -0.39 -9.63 3.51
CA LYS A 318 -0.77 -9.25 4.87
C LYS A 318 0.09 -8.09 5.34
N LEU A 319 -0.46 -7.30 6.26
CA LEU A 319 0.29 -6.28 6.99
C LEU A 319 1.27 -6.95 7.98
N PRO A 320 2.44 -6.36 8.24
CA PRO A 320 3.27 -6.83 9.33
C PRO A 320 2.55 -6.65 10.67
N MET A 321 2.98 -7.39 11.69
CA MET A 321 2.39 -7.31 13.03
C MET A 321 2.35 -5.86 13.54
N HIS A 322 1.26 -5.50 14.22
CA HIS A 322 0.99 -4.18 14.79
C HIS A 322 0.82 -3.03 13.78
N HIS A 323 0.75 -3.27 12.47
CA HIS A 323 0.54 -2.20 11.48
C HIS A 323 -0.94 -1.88 11.20
N LEU A 324 -1.89 -2.70 11.64
CA LEU A 324 -3.33 -2.51 11.52
C LEU A 324 -3.87 -1.67 12.68
N CYS A 325 -4.66 -0.63 12.38
CA CYS A 325 -5.36 0.16 13.40
C CYS A 325 -6.84 -0.20 13.45
N SER A 326 -7.48 0.12 14.58
CA SER A 326 -8.91 -0.13 14.83
C SER A 326 -9.85 0.60 13.86
N ASN A 327 -9.37 1.66 13.19
CA ASN A 327 -10.16 2.55 12.35
C ASN A 327 -10.05 2.32 10.84
N TYR A 328 -9.53 1.18 10.40
CA TYR A 328 -9.38 0.88 8.98
C TYR A 328 -10.72 0.61 8.30
N ILE A 329 -10.89 1.20 7.12
CA ILE A 329 -12.00 0.92 6.21
C ILE A 329 -11.70 -0.33 5.37
N PHE A 330 -10.44 -0.53 5.00
CA PHE A 330 -10.01 -1.63 4.14
C PHE A 330 -10.07 -2.99 4.88
N PRO A 331 -10.49 -4.08 4.21
CA PRO A 331 -10.48 -5.43 4.78
C PRO A 331 -9.07 -6.02 4.78
N LEU A 332 -8.23 -5.51 5.68
CA LEU A 332 -6.84 -5.92 5.85
C LEU A 332 -6.71 -6.95 6.97
N MET A 333 -5.65 -7.76 6.87
CA MET A 333 -5.26 -8.71 7.89
C MET A 333 -3.78 -8.51 8.19
N GLU A 334 -3.41 -8.59 9.46
CA GLU A 334 -2.02 -8.70 9.85
C GLU A 334 -1.51 -10.13 9.68
N GLU A 335 -0.20 -10.26 9.54
CA GLU A 335 0.50 -11.51 9.73
C GLU A 335 0.12 -12.07 11.10
N THR A 336 -0.23 -13.36 11.12
CA THR A 336 -1.02 -13.99 12.18
C THR A 336 -0.63 -13.54 13.59
N ALA A 337 -1.58 -12.96 14.32
CA ALA A 337 -1.55 -12.77 15.78
C ALA A 337 -1.23 -14.06 16.58
N SER A 338 -1.26 -15.21 15.89
CA SER A 338 -0.93 -16.55 16.39
C SER A 338 0.54 -16.95 16.25
N LYS A 339 1.41 -16.14 15.61
CA LYS A 339 2.88 -16.35 15.69
C LYS A 339 3.29 -16.08 17.14
N LYS A 340 3.05 -17.06 18.00
CA LYS A 340 3.59 -17.05 19.33
C LYS A 340 5.10 -17.23 19.18
N PHE A 341 5.86 -16.46 19.94
CA PHE A 341 7.30 -16.63 20.00
C PHE A 341 7.67 -17.31 21.31
N GLY A 342 8.47 -18.36 21.23
CA GLY A 342 9.02 -19.02 22.40
C GLY A 342 10.47 -18.59 22.58
N ILE A 343 10.85 -18.20 23.79
CA ILE A 343 12.28 -18.10 24.13
C ILE A 343 12.77 -19.46 24.55
N ARG A 344 13.84 -19.92 23.90
CA ARG A 344 14.62 -21.08 24.34
C ARG A 344 15.97 -20.65 24.86
N CYS A 345 16.55 -21.51 25.68
CA CYS A 345 17.80 -21.29 26.38
C CYS A 345 18.65 -22.55 26.19
N MET A 346 19.79 -22.44 25.52
CA MET A 346 20.75 -23.54 25.40
C MET A 346 21.94 -23.29 26.35
N PRO A 347 22.38 -24.30 27.12
CA PRO A 347 23.57 -24.15 27.95
C PRO A 347 24.80 -24.02 27.04
N PHE A 348 25.47 -22.86 27.10
CA PHE A 348 26.74 -22.66 26.43
C PHE A 348 27.87 -23.23 27.29
N SER A 349 28.96 -23.66 26.65
CA SER A 349 30.16 -24.10 27.37
C SER A 349 30.66 -22.96 28.26
N ARG A 350 30.82 -23.21 29.58
CA ARG A 350 31.21 -22.23 30.63
C ARG A 350 30.09 -21.41 31.28
N GLY A 351 28.83 -21.87 31.26
CA GLY A 351 27.77 -21.33 32.15
C GLY A 351 27.09 -20.04 31.67
N GLN A 352 27.28 -19.67 30.40
CA GLN A 352 26.53 -18.62 29.73
C GLN A 352 25.32 -19.24 29.01
N TYR A 353 24.22 -18.52 28.92
CA TYR A 353 22.98 -18.99 28.28
C TYR A 353 22.69 -18.15 27.04
N ASP A 354 22.57 -18.81 25.89
CA ASP A 354 22.12 -18.17 24.65
C ASP A 354 20.61 -18.32 24.48
N TYR A 355 19.98 -17.21 24.11
CA TYR A 355 18.54 -17.11 23.92
C TYR A 355 18.21 -16.87 22.45
N TYR A 356 17.27 -17.66 21.93
CA TYR A 356 16.75 -17.51 20.59
C TYR A 356 15.23 -17.64 20.60
N LEU A 357 14.60 -16.99 19.62
CA LEU A 357 13.16 -17.08 19.40
C LEU A 357 12.85 -18.24 18.47
N THR A 358 11.78 -18.96 18.77
CA THR A 358 11.19 -19.93 17.84
C THR A 358 9.74 -19.53 17.60
N ALA A 359 9.33 -19.41 16.34
CA ALA A 359 7.93 -19.23 16.00
C ALA A 359 7.18 -20.55 16.25
N PHE A 360 6.06 -20.52 16.97
CA PHE A 360 5.22 -21.70 17.18
C PHE A 360 4.26 -21.88 15.99
N SER A 361 4.39 -22.96 15.25
CA SER A 361 3.33 -23.47 14.35
C SER A 361 2.72 -24.78 14.85
N ASP A 362 3.37 -25.47 15.80
CA ASP A 362 3.02 -26.84 16.16
C ASP A 362 3.08 -27.11 17.68
N SER A 363 2.11 -27.88 18.16
CA SER A 363 1.77 -28.07 19.58
C SER A 363 2.72 -28.98 20.37
N THR A 364 3.89 -29.32 19.82
CA THR A 364 4.65 -30.52 20.22
C THR A 364 5.88 -30.28 21.10
N MET A 365 6.22 -29.05 21.52
CA MET A 365 7.41 -28.82 22.36
C MET A 365 7.13 -28.11 23.70
N LYS A 366 7.08 -28.89 24.78
CA LYS A 366 6.85 -28.50 26.18
C LYS A 366 7.95 -27.65 26.87
N LEU A 367 9.00 -27.22 26.16
CA LEU A 367 10.18 -26.58 26.79
C LEU A 367 10.29 -25.05 26.56
N GLY A 368 9.46 -24.46 25.69
CA GLY A 368 9.50 -23.04 25.36
C GLY A 368 8.53 -22.22 26.22
N ARG A 369 8.96 -21.03 26.62
CA ARG A 369 8.21 -20.08 27.43
C ARG A 369 7.64 -18.99 26.48
N GLU A 370 6.32 -18.80 26.44
CA GLU A 370 5.64 -17.93 25.45
C GLU A 370 5.90 -16.44 25.71
N CYS A 371 6.38 -15.71 24.71
CA CYS A 371 6.63 -14.27 24.78
C CYS A 371 5.35 -13.47 24.60
N ILE A 372 5.27 -12.35 25.31
CA ILE A 372 4.25 -11.32 25.06
C ILE A 372 4.84 -10.32 24.08
N ASP A 373 4.39 -10.38 22.82
CA ASP A 373 4.77 -9.38 21.82
C ASP A 373 4.09 -8.03 22.12
N GLN A 374 4.91 -7.01 22.31
CA GLN A 374 4.48 -5.68 22.71
C GLN A 374 4.36 -4.79 21.48
N SER A 375 3.12 -4.38 21.19
CA SER A 375 2.81 -3.39 20.17
C SER A 375 3.58 -2.09 20.40
N PRO A 376 4.34 -1.60 19.41
CA PRO A 376 4.99 -0.30 19.49
C PRO A 376 3.99 0.86 19.55
N LYS A 377 2.74 0.66 19.11
CA LYS A 377 1.67 1.67 19.15
C LYS A 377 1.00 1.79 20.53
N GLY A 378 1.29 0.87 21.44
CA GLY A 378 0.55 0.74 22.70
C GLY A 378 -0.89 0.26 22.45
N GLU A 379 -1.86 0.92 23.08
CA GLU A 379 -3.28 0.57 23.01
C GLU A 379 -4.07 1.37 21.95
N GLY A 380 -3.41 2.29 21.24
CA GLY A 380 -4.03 3.17 20.23
C GLY A 380 -3.53 2.93 18.81
N GLY A 381 -3.87 3.84 17.89
CA GLY A 381 -3.32 3.88 16.54
C GLY A 381 -2.03 4.68 16.46
N PHE A 382 -1.70 5.18 15.26
CA PHE A 382 -0.43 5.89 15.04
C PHE A 382 -0.40 7.28 15.67
N VAL A 383 -1.55 7.94 15.77
CA VAL A 383 -1.68 9.36 16.10
C VAL A 383 -2.22 9.53 17.50
N ARG A 384 -1.74 10.55 18.21
CA ARG A 384 -2.18 10.88 19.56
C ARG A 384 -3.50 11.63 19.53
N GLY A 385 -4.54 11.02 20.09
CA GLY A 385 -5.84 11.65 20.32
C GLY A 385 -5.98 12.28 21.72
N PRO A 386 -6.87 13.27 21.89
CA PRO A 386 -7.64 13.94 20.85
C PRO A 386 -6.84 15.09 20.20
N THR A 387 -6.60 15.01 18.88
CA THR A 387 -5.92 16.06 18.11
C THR A 387 -6.61 16.29 16.78
N LYS A 388 -6.76 17.56 16.38
CA LYS A 388 -7.31 17.93 15.07
C LYS A 388 -6.21 18.34 14.11
N PHE A 389 -6.44 18.03 12.83
CA PHE A 389 -5.51 18.29 11.75
C PHE A 389 -6.18 19.02 10.59
N MET A 390 -5.36 19.75 9.85
CA MET A 390 -5.66 20.27 8.52
C MET A 390 -5.00 19.34 7.50
N VAL A 391 -5.76 18.91 6.50
CA VAL A 391 -5.26 18.13 5.36
C VAL A 391 -5.54 18.89 4.07
N THR A 392 -4.53 19.21 3.28
CA THR A 392 -4.70 19.88 1.99
C THR A 392 -5.16 18.89 0.90
N ASP A 393 -5.61 19.39 -0.25
CA ASP A 393 -6.05 18.55 -1.38
C ASP A 393 -4.96 17.57 -1.86
N ASP A 394 -3.69 17.96 -1.74
CA ASP A 394 -2.49 17.18 -2.05
C ASP A 394 -1.93 16.41 -0.84
N LEU A 395 -2.78 16.11 0.16
CA LEU A 395 -2.49 15.30 1.36
C LEU A 395 -1.38 15.81 2.29
N VAL A 396 -1.07 17.10 2.30
CA VAL A 396 -0.19 17.66 3.35
C VAL A 396 -0.96 17.72 4.66
N VAL A 397 -0.48 16.98 5.67
CA VAL A 397 -1.07 16.91 7.01
C VAL A 397 -0.32 17.82 7.98
N THR A 398 -1.04 18.72 8.62
CA THR A 398 -0.49 19.61 9.66
C THR A 398 -1.45 19.74 10.85
N PRO A 399 -0.96 20.08 12.06
CA PRO A 399 -1.83 20.37 13.19
C PRO A 399 -2.81 21.49 12.85
N LEU A 400 -4.07 21.34 13.24
CA LEU A 400 -5.11 22.31 12.88
C LEU A 400 -4.83 23.67 13.53
N SER A 401 -4.80 24.71 12.70
CA SER A 401 -4.70 26.10 13.12
C SER A 401 -5.57 26.96 12.21
N SER A 402 -6.57 27.65 12.77
CA SER A 402 -7.49 28.48 11.99
C SER A 402 -6.74 29.53 11.15
N MET A 403 -5.68 30.13 11.70
CA MET A 403 -4.85 31.09 10.99
C MET A 403 -4.09 30.46 9.81
N SER A 404 -3.68 29.19 9.96
CA SER A 404 -3.04 28.44 8.88
C SER A 404 -4.03 28.15 7.74
N CYS A 405 -5.28 27.79 8.06
CA CYS A 405 -6.34 27.60 7.06
C CYS A 405 -6.61 28.89 6.27
N PHE A 406 -6.75 30.03 6.95
CA PHE A 406 -6.95 31.33 6.27
C PHE A 406 -5.75 31.73 5.41
N THR A 407 -4.53 31.51 5.91
CA THR A 407 -3.30 31.75 5.14
C THR A 407 -3.27 30.88 3.89
N TYR A 408 -3.71 29.62 3.99
CA TYR A 408 -3.80 28.71 2.87
C TYR A 408 -4.86 29.17 1.84
N PHE A 409 -6.06 29.54 2.27
CA PHE A 409 -7.08 30.09 1.36
C PHE A 409 -6.62 31.37 0.66
N HIS A 410 -5.90 32.25 1.36
CA HIS A 410 -5.31 33.45 0.77
C HIS A 410 -4.25 33.10 -0.29
N ARG A 411 -3.39 32.11 -0.03
CA ARG A 411 -2.41 31.61 -1.01
C ARG A 411 -3.08 31.06 -2.27
N LEU A 412 -4.20 30.36 -2.13
CA LEU A 412 -5.01 29.87 -3.24
C LEU A 412 -5.83 30.97 -3.94
N LYS A 413 -5.82 32.21 -3.43
CA LYS A 413 -6.58 33.35 -3.95
C LYS A 413 -8.09 33.10 -4.02
N VAL A 414 -8.63 32.30 -3.09
CA VAL A 414 -10.07 32.01 -3.01
C VAL A 414 -10.77 33.06 -2.15
N ALA A 415 -11.86 33.62 -2.67
CA ALA A 415 -12.66 34.58 -1.91
C ALA A 415 -13.41 33.88 -0.76
N PRO A 416 -13.50 34.46 0.45
CA PRO A 416 -14.20 33.84 1.58
C PRO A 416 -15.66 33.47 1.28
N GLY A 417 -16.34 34.30 0.48
CA GLY A 417 -17.72 34.06 0.05
C GLY A 417 -17.87 32.91 -0.96
N ASP A 418 -16.78 32.38 -1.52
CA ASP A 418 -16.75 31.23 -2.44
C ASP A 418 -16.43 29.92 -1.72
N ILE A 419 -16.24 29.93 -0.39
CA ILE A 419 -15.92 28.74 0.41
C ILE A 419 -17.18 28.23 1.10
N GLU A 420 -17.41 26.92 1.07
CA GLU A 420 -18.46 26.24 1.84
C GLU A 420 -17.91 25.05 2.62
N GLU A 421 -18.38 24.86 3.86
CA GLU A 421 -18.09 23.66 4.65
C GLU A 421 -19.10 22.57 4.26
N GLN A 422 -18.60 21.37 3.92
CA GLN A 422 -19.40 20.19 3.67
C GLN A 422 -18.96 19.05 4.58
N VAL A 423 -19.91 18.16 4.90
CA VAL A 423 -19.64 16.92 5.65
C VAL A 423 -19.75 15.74 4.70
N ILE A 424 -18.69 14.93 4.62
CA ILE A 424 -18.61 13.76 3.74
C ILE A 424 -18.45 12.50 4.58
N ASN A 425 -19.14 11.44 4.19
CA ASN A 425 -18.94 10.10 4.74
C ASN A 425 -18.05 9.31 3.79
N ILE A 426 -16.98 8.73 4.33
CA ILE A 426 -16.02 7.90 3.60
C ILE A 426 -16.26 6.46 4.03
N GLY A 427 -16.71 5.63 3.10
CA GLY A 427 -16.75 4.18 3.21
C GLY A 427 -15.71 3.55 2.28
N MET A 428 -15.91 2.27 1.95
CA MET A 428 -14.93 1.48 1.21
C MET A 428 -14.61 2.04 -0.18
N GLU A 429 -15.64 2.46 -0.92
CA GLU A 429 -15.48 2.99 -2.27
C GLU A 429 -14.70 4.32 -2.28
N GLU A 430 -15.06 5.23 -1.38
CA GLU A 430 -14.40 6.51 -1.18
C GLU A 430 -12.94 6.32 -0.73
N ALA A 431 -12.71 5.33 0.15
CA ALA A 431 -11.38 5.00 0.63
C ALA A 431 -10.47 4.49 -0.48
N LEU A 432 -10.96 3.62 -1.36
CA LEU A 432 -10.21 3.13 -2.52
C LEU A 432 -9.90 4.26 -3.50
N ASN A 433 -10.89 5.12 -3.77
CA ASN A 433 -10.70 6.27 -4.66
C ASN A 433 -9.67 7.27 -4.11
N LEU A 434 -9.68 7.52 -2.79
CA LEU A 434 -8.67 8.36 -2.13
C LEU A 434 -7.27 7.76 -2.20
N LEU A 435 -7.12 6.47 -1.88
CA LEU A 435 -5.84 5.77 -1.95
C LEU A 435 -5.31 5.77 -3.40
N TRP A 436 -6.16 5.47 -4.36
CA TRP A 436 -5.77 5.50 -5.77
C TRP A 436 -5.38 6.90 -6.25
N ALA A 437 -6.18 7.91 -5.90
CA ALA A 437 -5.86 9.30 -6.23
C ALA A 437 -4.57 9.76 -5.53
N SER A 438 -4.22 9.23 -4.35
CA SER A 438 -2.95 9.54 -3.69
C SER A 438 -1.73 9.09 -4.47
N LEU A 439 -1.81 7.92 -5.12
CA LEU A 439 -0.73 7.36 -5.93
C LEU A 439 -0.57 8.04 -7.29
N THR A 440 -1.63 8.67 -7.77
CA THR A 440 -1.72 9.08 -9.17
C THR A 440 -2.03 10.57 -9.38
N SER A 441 -2.37 11.33 -8.34
CA SER A 441 -2.82 12.71 -8.47
C SER A 441 -2.22 13.65 -7.43
N THR A 442 -2.12 14.93 -7.79
CA THR A 442 -1.80 16.05 -6.89
C THR A 442 -3.05 16.74 -6.30
N SER A 443 -4.26 16.27 -6.66
CA SER A 443 -5.55 16.82 -6.17
C SER A 443 -6.41 15.69 -5.65
N VAL A 444 -5.94 15.07 -4.57
CA VAL A 444 -6.44 13.78 -4.07
C VAL A 444 -7.83 13.88 -3.49
N LEU A 445 -8.09 14.84 -2.59
CA LEU A 445 -9.40 14.95 -1.96
C LEU A 445 -10.45 15.24 -3.02
N THR A 446 -10.17 16.19 -3.92
CA THR A 446 -11.04 16.53 -5.03
C THR A 446 -11.29 15.31 -5.92
N ASN A 447 -10.25 14.64 -6.42
CA ASN A 447 -10.43 13.56 -7.39
C ASN A 447 -11.02 12.30 -6.74
N GLY A 448 -10.55 11.95 -5.55
CA GLY A 448 -11.03 10.79 -4.78
C GLY A 448 -12.47 10.94 -4.28
N LEU A 449 -12.92 12.16 -3.99
CA LEU A 449 -14.27 12.42 -3.45
C LEU A 449 -15.21 13.13 -4.44
N LYS A 450 -14.79 13.33 -5.70
CA LYS A 450 -15.50 14.10 -6.74
C LYS A 450 -16.98 13.72 -6.89
N PHE A 451 -17.27 12.42 -6.90
CA PHE A 451 -18.62 11.90 -7.11
C PHE A 451 -19.58 12.29 -5.99
N PHE A 452 -19.09 12.55 -4.77
CA PHE A 452 -19.91 12.84 -3.60
C PHE A 452 -20.32 14.30 -3.52
N ILE A 453 -19.42 15.21 -3.88
CA ILE A 453 -19.73 16.63 -3.98
C ILE A 453 -20.86 16.86 -5.02
N SER A 454 -20.85 16.08 -6.12
CA SER A 454 -21.88 16.17 -7.16
C SER A 454 -23.25 15.61 -6.75
N LYS A 455 -23.29 14.62 -5.84
CA LYS A 455 -24.53 13.97 -5.36
C LYS A 455 -25.28 14.83 -4.34
N ASN A 456 -24.57 15.48 -3.41
CA ASN A 456 -25.18 16.32 -2.37
C ASN A 456 -26.03 17.46 -2.96
N ARG A 457 -25.61 18.08 -4.07
CA ARG A 457 -26.40 19.13 -4.75
C ARG A 457 -27.66 18.63 -5.45
N LYS A 458 -27.66 17.41 -6.00
CA LYS A 458 -28.88 16.86 -6.66
C LYS A 458 -30.02 16.64 -5.67
N GLN A 459 -29.71 16.37 -4.40
CA GLN A 459 -30.71 16.25 -3.33
C GLN A 459 -31.25 17.62 -2.88
N GLU A 460 -30.43 18.68 -2.91
CA GLU A 460 -30.87 20.05 -2.59
C GLU A 460 -31.72 20.71 -3.70
N THR A 461 -31.60 20.27 -4.97
CA THR A 461 -32.33 20.88 -6.11
C THR A 461 -33.74 20.32 -6.37
N SER A 462 -34.33 19.51 -5.47
CA SER A 462 -35.74 19.11 -5.63
C SER A 462 -36.68 20.18 -5.06
N PRO A 463 -37.52 20.86 -5.86
CA PRO A 463 -38.40 21.89 -5.33
C PRO A 463 -39.53 21.24 -4.52
N ASN A 464 -39.60 21.58 -3.23
CA ASN A 464 -40.75 21.34 -2.37
C ASN A 464 -42.02 21.88 -3.05
N LYS A 465 -42.89 20.99 -3.53
CA LYS A 465 -44.22 21.34 -4.02
C LYS A 465 -45.14 21.50 -2.81
N PRO A 466 -45.79 22.65 -2.59
CA PRO A 466 -46.75 22.80 -1.51
C PRO A 466 -47.98 21.91 -1.79
N LYS A 467 -48.41 21.14 -0.80
CA LYS A 467 -49.66 20.37 -0.84
C LYS A 467 -50.82 21.36 -0.85
N SER A 468 -51.55 21.43 -1.97
CA SER A 468 -52.85 22.08 -2.04
C SER A 468 -53.90 21.21 -1.35
N ASP A 469 -54.51 21.78 -0.33
CA ASP A 469 -55.64 21.25 0.42
C ASP A 469 -56.91 21.41 -0.42
N GLU A 470 -57.53 20.31 -0.85
CA GLU A 470 -58.86 20.33 -1.47
C GLU A 470 -59.67 19.12 -0.98
N SER A 471 -60.30 19.30 0.18
CA SER A 471 -61.23 18.37 0.79
C SER A 471 -62.67 18.75 0.43
N LEU A 472 -63.14 18.32 -0.74
CA LEU A 472 -64.57 18.31 -1.08
C LEU A 472 -65.17 16.94 -0.78
N LYS A 473 -65.80 16.84 0.40
CA LYS A 473 -66.70 15.75 0.79
C LYS A 473 -67.92 15.72 -0.15
N LYS A 474 -68.18 14.58 -0.80
CA LYS A 474 -69.53 14.17 -1.21
C LYS A 474 -69.82 12.79 -0.61
N VAL A 475 -70.65 12.79 0.43
CA VAL A 475 -71.29 11.58 0.97
C VAL A 475 -72.55 11.29 0.15
N LYS A 476 -72.73 10.02 -0.22
CA LYS A 476 -73.92 9.45 -0.84
C LYS A 476 -75.08 9.34 0.18
N VAL A 477 -76.20 9.99 -0.16
CA VAL A 477 -77.62 9.52 -0.20
C VAL A 477 -77.75 7.98 -0.07
N GLU A 478 -78.65 7.30 0.67
CA GLU A 478 -80.07 7.49 1.05
C GLU A 478 -80.48 6.42 2.09
N LYS A 479 -81.19 6.80 3.17
CA LYS A 479 -82.53 6.34 3.59
C LYS A 479 -82.82 6.73 5.05
#